data_AF-A0A1S8AVD2-F1
#
_entry.id   AF-A0A1S8AVD2-F1
#
_cell.length_a   1.000
_cell.length_b   1.000
_cell.length_c   1.000
_cell.angle_alpha   90.00
_cell.angle_beta   90.00
_cell.angle_gamma   90.00
#
_symmetry.space_group_name_H-M   'P 1'
#
loop_
_entity.id
_entity.type
_entity.pdbx_description
1 polymer ?
#
loop_
_entity_poly.entity_id
_entity_poly.type
_entity_poly.pdbx_seq_one_letter_code
_entity_poly.pdbx_strand_id
1 'polypeptide(L)'
;MSHDADDGPHSTEGSSSEPDSPAVDGRKSDDEPATIERDGRTITFHSCSRATVTGKFEDGDVAYANAGFYDDGLYGDTILEDGVTVGDDVDAPFSGTVVFEIGEGPGVTVESDRVVVTVSDYGSDGTVIASLTTRREDYRMGAPTHEHPRASECLEAIGPD
;
A
#
# COMPACT_ATOMS: atom_id res chain seq x y z
N MET A 1 33.05 51.30 57.11
CA MET A 1 32.59 49.91 56.88
C MET A 1 31.42 50.07 55.92
N SER A 2 31.59 49.98 54.60
CA SER A 2 31.89 48.75 53.82
C SER A 2 30.97 47.62 54.28
N HIS A 3 30.18 46.93 53.48
CA HIS A 3 29.79 46.91 52.07
C HIS A 3 28.73 45.76 52.04
N ASP A 4 27.74 45.81 51.14
CA ASP A 4 26.85 44.69 50.74
C ASP A 4 25.83 44.13 51.77
N ALA A 5 24.66 43.63 51.42
CA ALA A 5 23.74 43.69 50.27
C ALA A 5 22.52 42.86 50.73
N ASP A 6 21.29 43.31 50.53
CA ASP A 6 20.19 42.37 50.32
C ASP A 6 19.11 43.04 49.46
N ASP A 7 18.91 42.39 48.31
CA ASP A 7 18.22 42.84 47.12
C ASP A 7 16.71 42.57 47.26
N GLY A 8 15.88 43.50 46.78
CA GLY A 8 14.45 43.56 47.11
C GLY A 8 13.57 42.48 46.48
N PRO A 9 12.29 42.37 46.88
CA PRO A 9 11.31 41.61 46.13
C PRO A 9 10.28 42.57 45.51
N HIS A 10 10.22 42.69 44.19
CA HIS A 10 8.98 43.01 43.45
C HIS A 10 9.24 43.00 41.93
N SER A 11 8.61 42.04 41.22
CA SER A 11 8.08 42.12 39.83
C SER A 11 7.67 40.69 39.42
N THR A 12 6.39 40.32 39.52
CA THR A 12 5.37 40.33 38.44
C THR A 12 5.72 39.48 37.20
N GLU A 13 4.98 38.39 37.07
CA GLU A 13 4.42 37.82 35.83
C GLU A 13 5.40 37.56 34.67
N GLY A 14 5.97 36.36 34.67
CA GLY A 14 6.59 35.73 33.50
C GLY A 14 5.67 34.64 32.96
N SER A 15 4.94 34.99 31.91
CA SER A 15 4.01 34.15 31.16
C SER A 15 4.61 32.80 30.75
N SER A 16 3.85 31.74 31.01
CA SER A 16 3.97 30.45 30.36
C SER A 16 3.99 30.59 28.85
N SER A 17 4.89 29.88 28.18
CA SER A 17 4.76 29.45 26.79
C SER A 17 5.73 28.30 26.59
N GLU A 18 5.27 27.10 26.97
CA GLU A 18 5.84 25.86 26.46
C GLU A 18 5.69 25.87 24.93
N PRO A 19 6.69 25.43 24.14
CA PRO A 19 6.50 25.26 22.72
C PRO A 19 5.50 24.14 22.50
N ASP A 20 4.34 24.54 21.99
CA ASP A 20 3.27 23.73 21.42
C ASP A 20 3.90 22.67 20.51
N SER A 21 4.05 21.46 21.06
CA SER A 21 4.34 20.29 20.25
C SER A 21 3.09 20.09 19.40
N PRO A 22 3.17 20.05 18.06
CA PRO A 22 2.01 19.63 17.29
C PRO A 22 1.71 18.20 17.73
N ALA A 23 0.61 18.04 18.46
CA ALA A 23 -0.02 16.76 18.66
C ALA A 23 -0.36 16.23 17.28
N VAL A 24 0.53 15.39 16.74
CA VAL A 24 0.17 14.48 15.67
C VAL A 24 -0.82 13.51 16.29
N ASP A 25 -2.09 13.87 16.21
CA ASP A 25 -3.21 13.00 16.49
C ASP A 25 -3.17 11.89 15.42
N GLY A 26 -2.32 10.90 15.68
CA GLY A 26 -1.99 9.79 14.79
C GLY A 26 -3.07 8.72 14.79
N ARG A 27 -4.35 9.10 14.86
CA ARG A 27 -5.41 8.23 14.36
C ARG A 27 -5.44 8.38 12.85
N LYS A 28 -4.51 7.70 12.16
CA LYS A 28 -4.80 7.31 10.78
C LYS A 28 -6.10 6.53 10.86
N SER A 29 -7.17 7.06 10.30
CA SER A 29 -8.43 6.34 10.21
C SER A 29 -8.14 4.95 9.61
N ASP A 30 -8.66 3.92 10.26
CA ASP A 30 -8.53 2.50 9.89
C ASP A 30 -9.06 2.17 8.47
N ASP A 31 -9.58 3.17 7.74
CA ASP A 31 -10.24 3.04 6.43
C ASP A 31 -9.59 3.87 5.30
N GLU A 32 -8.54 4.66 5.57
CA GLU A 32 -7.92 5.46 4.49
C GLU A 32 -7.03 4.61 3.56
N PRO A 33 -7.08 4.84 2.23
CA PRO A 33 -6.23 4.13 1.28
C PRO A 33 -4.75 4.41 1.55
N ALA A 34 -3.92 3.39 1.40
CA ALA A 34 -2.48 3.52 1.61
C ALA A 34 -1.74 3.71 0.28
N THR A 35 -1.06 4.85 0.13
CA THR A 35 -0.34 5.22 -1.10
C THR A 35 1.17 5.20 -0.91
N ILE A 36 1.89 4.65 -1.89
CA ILE A 36 3.33 4.51 -1.96
C ILE A 36 3.83 5.04 -3.31
N GLU A 37 4.77 5.98 -3.28
CA GLU A 37 5.42 6.52 -4.48
C GLU A 37 6.75 5.80 -4.70
N ARG A 38 6.93 5.14 -5.85
CA ARG A 38 8.17 4.40 -6.16
C ARG A 38 8.42 4.34 -7.67
N ASP A 39 9.65 4.65 -8.07
CA ASP A 39 10.12 4.63 -9.46
C ASP A 39 9.24 5.43 -10.45
N GLY A 40 8.66 6.54 -9.99
CA GLY A 40 7.78 7.37 -10.81
C GLY A 40 6.38 6.78 -11.02
N ARG A 41 6.01 5.77 -10.23
CA ARG A 41 4.66 5.20 -10.17
C ARG A 41 4.04 5.43 -8.79
N THR A 42 2.74 5.60 -8.80
CA THR A 42 1.89 5.68 -7.60
C THR A 42 1.23 4.34 -7.39
N ILE A 43 1.53 3.69 -6.27
CA ILE A 43 0.89 2.44 -5.85
C ILE A 43 -0.12 2.81 -4.76
N THR A 44 -1.36 2.37 -4.90
CA THR A 44 -2.39 2.61 -3.88
C THR A 44 -3.11 1.32 -3.54
N PHE A 45 -3.09 0.96 -2.26
CA PHE A 45 -3.94 -0.08 -1.70
C PHE A 45 -5.22 0.58 -1.18
N HIS A 46 -6.33 0.37 -1.91
CA HIS A 46 -7.63 0.97 -1.58
C HIS A 46 -8.34 0.17 -0.48
N SER A 47 -8.16 -1.15 -0.49
CA SER A 47 -8.71 -2.09 0.48
C SER A 47 -7.99 -3.43 0.37
N CYS A 48 -8.34 -4.38 1.23
CA CYS A 48 -7.83 -5.75 1.17
C CYS A 48 -8.10 -6.47 -0.17
N SER A 49 -9.08 -6.01 -0.96
CA SER A 49 -9.46 -6.65 -2.24
C SER A 49 -9.16 -5.79 -3.47
N ARG A 50 -8.57 -4.59 -3.29
CA ARG A 50 -8.37 -3.66 -4.40
C ARG A 50 -7.09 -2.83 -4.27
N ALA A 51 -6.29 -2.83 -5.32
CA ALA A 51 -5.08 -2.01 -5.43
C ALA A 51 -4.90 -1.43 -6.84
N THR A 52 -4.11 -0.37 -6.96
CA THR A 52 -3.81 0.28 -8.25
C THR A 52 -2.35 0.66 -8.38
N VAL A 53 -1.84 0.60 -9.60
CA VAL A 53 -0.53 1.13 -9.99
C VAL A 53 -0.74 2.11 -11.13
N THR A 54 -0.52 3.40 -10.86
CA THR A 54 -0.67 4.48 -11.84
C THR A 54 0.69 5.02 -12.24
N GLY A 55 0.90 5.23 -13.53
CA GLY A 55 2.13 5.84 -14.03
C GLY A 55 2.38 5.56 -15.50
N LYS A 56 3.67 5.57 -15.86
CA LYS A 56 4.14 5.19 -17.19
C LYS A 56 4.80 3.82 -17.13
N PHE A 57 4.57 3.04 -18.17
CA PHE A 57 5.09 1.70 -18.33
C PHE A 57 5.68 1.58 -19.75
N GLU A 58 6.96 1.26 -19.78
CA GLU A 58 7.72 0.98 -20.99
C GLU A 58 7.61 -0.51 -21.35
N ASP A 59 8.14 -0.87 -22.52
CA ASP A 59 8.21 -2.27 -22.95
C ASP A 59 8.95 -3.15 -21.92
N GLY A 60 8.32 -4.25 -21.53
CA GLY A 60 8.79 -5.20 -20.54
C GLY A 60 8.52 -4.81 -19.08
N ASP A 61 7.94 -3.64 -18.80
CA ASP A 61 7.51 -3.31 -17.44
C ASP A 61 6.40 -4.25 -16.96
N VAL A 62 6.35 -4.50 -15.65
CA VAL A 62 5.45 -5.47 -15.04
C VAL A 62 4.58 -4.83 -13.97
N ALA A 63 3.39 -5.38 -13.79
CA ALA A 63 2.54 -5.11 -12.63
C ALA A 63 1.79 -6.40 -12.27
N TYR A 64 2.17 -7.02 -11.16
CA TYR A 64 1.56 -8.26 -10.66
C TYR A 64 1.08 -8.10 -9.23
N ALA A 65 -0.01 -8.77 -8.90
CA ALA A 65 -0.51 -8.95 -7.56
C ALA A 65 -0.09 -10.30 -6.99
N ASN A 66 0.12 -10.28 -5.68
CA ASN A 66 0.32 -11.45 -4.86
C ASN A 66 -0.84 -11.49 -3.87
N ALA A 67 -1.62 -12.55 -3.92
CA ALA A 67 -2.74 -12.76 -3.03
C ALA A 67 -2.32 -13.63 -1.84
N GLY A 68 -2.88 -13.36 -0.67
CA GLY A 68 -2.90 -14.29 0.45
C GLY A 68 -4.34 -14.73 0.69
N PHE A 69 -4.55 -16.00 1.02
CA PHE A 69 -5.90 -16.57 1.15
C PHE A 69 -5.95 -17.69 2.18
N TYR A 70 -7.16 -18.02 2.62
CA TYR A 70 -7.43 -19.21 3.42
C TYR A 70 -8.40 -20.14 2.67
N ASP A 71 -8.02 -21.41 2.56
CA ASP A 71 -8.83 -22.47 1.96
C ASP A 71 -8.93 -23.65 2.92
N ASP A 72 -10.15 -24.04 3.28
CA ASP A 72 -10.43 -25.01 4.34
C ASP A 72 -9.63 -24.74 5.63
N GLY A 73 -9.47 -23.46 6.01
CA GLY A 73 -8.72 -23.00 7.18
C GLY A 73 -7.18 -23.09 7.05
N LEU A 74 -6.65 -23.41 5.88
CA LEU A 74 -5.20 -23.43 5.60
C LEU A 74 -4.78 -22.18 4.84
N TYR A 75 -3.68 -21.58 5.26
CA TYR A 75 -3.10 -20.43 4.56
C TYR A 75 -2.45 -20.85 3.24
N GLY A 76 -2.74 -20.11 2.18
CA GLY A 76 -2.05 -20.14 0.91
C GLY A 76 -1.67 -18.74 0.44
N ASP A 77 -0.71 -18.68 -0.48
CA ASP A 77 -0.31 -17.44 -1.15
C ASP A 77 -0.03 -17.67 -2.63
N THR A 78 -0.32 -16.66 -3.44
CA THR A 78 0.04 -16.63 -4.86
C THR A 78 1.32 -15.84 -5.05
N ILE A 79 2.21 -16.39 -5.88
CA ILE A 79 3.47 -15.74 -6.22
C ILE A 79 3.45 -15.32 -7.69
N LEU A 80 3.16 -14.03 -7.91
CA LEU A 80 3.24 -13.39 -9.24
C LEU A 80 2.31 -14.03 -10.28
N GLU A 81 1.14 -14.51 -9.85
CA GLU A 81 0.20 -15.21 -10.73
C GLU A 81 -0.68 -14.24 -11.53
N ASP A 82 -1.24 -13.22 -10.87
CA ASP A 82 -2.19 -12.31 -11.49
C ASP A 82 -1.54 -10.98 -11.85
N GLY A 83 -1.44 -10.66 -13.14
CA GLY A 83 -0.84 -9.40 -13.55
C GLY A 83 -0.66 -9.26 -15.04
N VAL A 84 0.14 -8.28 -15.41
CA VAL A 84 0.45 -7.94 -16.79
C VAL A 84 1.92 -7.60 -16.97
N THR A 85 2.43 -7.94 -18.13
CA THR A 85 3.68 -7.44 -18.69
C THR A 85 3.36 -6.53 -19.88
N VAL A 86 3.78 -5.28 -19.81
CA VAL A 86 3.63 -4.32 -20.91
C VAL A 86 4.54 -4.72 -22.07
N GLY A 87 4.02 -4.67 -23.29
CA GLY A 87 4.63 -5.24 -24.50
C GLY A 87 4.15 -6.66 -24.84
N ASP A 88 3.75 -7.43 -23.82
CA ASP A 88 3.25 -8.81 -23.99
C ASP A 88 1.72 -8.88 -23.85
N ASP A 89 1.18 -8.39 -22.72
CA ASP A 89 -0.25 -8.43 -22.39
C ASP A 89 -0.97 -7.09 -22.72
N VAL A 90 -0.23 -5.99 -22.73
CA VAL A 90 -0.72 -4.62 -22.94
C VAL A 90 0.21 -3.91 -23.91
N ASP A 91 -0.32 -3.14 -24.88
CA ASP A 91 0.52 -2.43 -25.85
C ASP A 91 1.49 -1.44 -25.17
N ALA A 92 2.75 -1.42 -25.64
CA ALA A 92 3.79 -0.53 -25.15
C ALA A 92 3.98 0.69 -26.09
N PRO A 93 4.29 1.89 -25.54
CA PRO A 93 4.28 2.24 -24.12
C PRO A 93 2.84 2.46 -23.61
N PHE A 94 2.61 2.14 -22.34
CA PHE A 94 1.34 2.38 -21.68
C PHE A 94 1.47 3.53 -20.66
N SER A 95 0.50 4.44 -20.64
CA SER A 95 0.41 5.51 -19.64
C SER A 95 -1.01 5.53 -19.11
N GLY A 96 -1.16 5.21 -17.84
CA GLY A 96 -2.48 4.98 -17.27
C GLY A 96 -2.43 4.28 -15.92
N THR A 97 -3.50 3.55 -15.61
CA THR A 97 -3.64 2.85 -14.33
C THR A 97 -3.89 1.36 -14.54
N VAL A 98 -3.07 0.52 -13.91
CA VAL A 98 -3.35 -0.90 -13.72
C VAL A 98 -4.14 -1.05 -12.43
N VAL A 99 -5.32 -1.67 -12.48
CA VAL A 99 -6.22 -1.90 -11.35
C VAL A 99 -6.27 -3.40 -11.07
N PHE A 100 -6.02 -3.79 -9.83
CA PHE A 100 -6.16 -5.14 -9.33
C PHE A 100 -7.41 -5.21 -8.46
N GLU A 101 -8.33 -6.10 -8.80
CA GLU A 101 -9.59 -6.32 -8.06
C GLU A 101 -9.85 -7.81 -7.93
N ILE A 102 -10.16 -8.28 -6.73
CA ILE A 102 -10.61 -9.67 -6.52
C ILE A 102 -12.00 -9.83 -7.14
N GLY A 103 -12.20 -10.90 -7.90
CA GLY A 103 -13.47 -11.19 -8.55
C GLY A 103 -13.63 -12.64 -9.02
N GLU A 104 -14.67 -12.88 -9.81
CA GLU A 104 -15.00 -14.21 -10.33
C GLU A 104 -14.02 -14.63 -11.45
N GLY A 105 -12.93 -15.27 -11.05
CA GLY A 105 -11.94 -15.87 -11.93
C GLY A 105 -10.91 -14.88 -12.50
N PRO A 106 -9.79 -15.39 -13.04
CA PRO A 106 -8.69 -14.55 -13.47
C PRO A 106 -8.96 -13.94 -14.84
N GLY A 107 -8.48 -12.73 -15.07
CA GLY A 107 -8.61 -12.08 -16.38
C GLY A 107 -7.94 -10.73 -16.48
N VAL A 108 -7.66 -10.31 -17.72
CA VAL A 108 -7.12 -8.98 -18.03
C VAL A 108 -8.05 -8.30 -19.02
N THR A 109 -8.51 -7.10 -18.68
CA THR A 109 -9.28 -6.23 -19.56
C THR A 109 -8.50 -4.94 -19.81
N VAL A 110 -8.22 -4.64 -21.08
CA VAL A 110 -7.46 -3.46 -21.49
C VAL A 110 -8.39 -2.40 -22.06
N GLU A 111 -8.32 -1.20 -21.50
CA GLU A 111 -8.99 0.02 -21.94
C GLU A 111 -7.94 1.07 -22.37
N SER A 112 -8.38 2.25 -22.80
CA SER A 112 -7.47 3.26 -23.37
C SER A 112 -6.45 3.82 -22.37
N ASP A 113 -6.85 4.05 -21.12
CA ASP A 113 -6.01 4.59 -20.04
C ASP A 113 -6.03 3.73 -18.77
N ARG A 114 -6.64 2.55 -18.85
CA ARG A 114 -6.84 1.65 -17.72
C ARG A 114 -6.65 0.20 -18.14
N VAL A 115 -6.01 -0.58 -17.29
CA VAL A 115 -5.96 -2.04 -17.38
C VAL A 115 -6.58 -2.59 -16.12
N VAL A 116 -7.53 -3.51 -16.23
CA VAL A 116 -8.14 -4.20 -15.08
C VAL A 116 -7.65 -5.63 -15.08
N VAL A 117 -6.97 -6.01 -14.00
CA VAL A 117 -6.54 -7.36 -13.67
C VAL A 117 -7.50 -7.91 -12.62
N THR A 118 -8.29 -8.89 -12.99
CA THR A 118 -9.12 -9.63 -12.03
C THR A 118 -8.27 -10.70 -11.37
N VAL A 119 -8.10 -10.57 -10.06
CA VAL A 119 -7.45 -11.55 -9.19
C VAL A 119 -8.51 -12.57 -8.79
N SER A 120 -8.21 -13.86 -8.90
CA SER A 120 -9.17 -14.89 -8.51
C SER A 120 -9.44 -14.84 -7.01
N ASP A 121 -10.66 -15.20 -6.60
CA ASP A 121 -10.91 -15.57 -5.20
C ASP A 121 -10.42 -17.00 -4.99
N TYR A 122 -9.21 -17.14 -4.45
CA TYR A 122 -8.46 -18.40 -4.36
C TYR A 122 -8.91 -19.29 -3.19
N GLY A 123 -9.35 -18.70 -2.08
CA GLY A 123 -9.65 -19.42 -0.85
C GLY A 123 -11.13 -19.42 -0.50
N SER A 124 -11.66 -20.56 -0.05
CA SER A 124 -13.05 -20.69 0.40
C SER A 124 -13.41 -19.77 1.57
N ASP A 125 -12.44 -19.45 2.43
CA ASP A 125 -12.61 -18.58 3.61
C ASP A 125 -12.33 -17.11 3.28
N GLY A 126 -11.66 -16.85 2.16
CA GLY A 126 -11.45 -15.53 1.59
C GLY A 126 -10.06 -15.34 1.00
N THR A 127 -9.92 -14.25 0.25
CA THR A 127 -8.69 -13.85 -0.44
C THR A 127 -8.43 -12.35 -0.24
N VAL A 128 -7.17 -11.95 -0.11
CA VAL A 128 -6.73 -10.55 -0.04
C VAL A 128 -5.53 -10.29 -0.94
N ILE A 129 -5.40 -9.06 -1.45
CA ILE A 129 -4.22 -8.59 -2.15
C ILE A 129 -3.16 -8.21 -1.10
N ALA A 130 -2.22 -9.12 -0.85
CA ALA A 130 -1.21 -8.97 0.19
C ALA A 130 -0.01 -8.11 -0.25
N SER A 131 0.32 -8.10 -1.55
CA SER A 131 1.39 -7.25 -2.08
C SER A 131 1.30 -7.08 -3.59
N LEU A 132 2.10 -6.14 -4.11
CA LEU A 132 2.27 -5.89 -5.55
C LEU A 132 3.75 -5.96 -5.95
N THR A 133 3.97 -6.40 -7.19
CA THR A 133 5.28 -6.46 -7.84
C THR A 133 5.29 -5.62 -9.10
N THR A 134 6.05 -4.52 -9.09
CA THR A 134 6.07 -3.55 -10.20
C THR A 134 7.42 -3.44 -10.91
N ARG A 135 8.43 -4.19 -10.46
CA ARG A 135 9.78 -4.18 -11.02
C ARG A 135 10.09 -5.52 -11.68
N ARG A 136 10.57 -5.46 -12.92
CA ARG A 136 10.91 -6.66 -13.71
C ARG A 136 12.02 -7.50 -13.07
N GLU A 137 12.99 -6.85 -12.42
CA GLU A 137 14.09 -7.53 -11.73
C GLU A 137 13.58 -8.37 -10.55
N ASP A 138 12.71 -7.78 -9.73
CA ASP A 138 12.13 -8.45 -8.57
C ASP A 138 11.11 -9.53 -8.95
N TYR A 139 10.33 -9.29 -10.01
CA TYR A 139 9.46 -10.30 -10.63
C TYR A 139 10.26 -11.56 -11.02
N ARG A 140 11.44 -11.40 -11.64
CA ARG A 140 12.30 -12.55 -12.00
C ARG A 140 12.85 -13.30 -10.80
N MET A 141 12.91 -12.66 -9.63
CA MET A 141 13.36 -13.26 -8.38
C MET A 141 12.22 -13.86 -7.55
N GLY A 142 10.95 -13.70 -7.97
CA GLY A 142 9.82 -14.14 -7.17
C GLY A 142 9.56 -13.26 -5.94
N ALA A 143 10.08 -12.02 -5.92
CA ALA A 143 10.08 -11.18 -4.73
C ALA A 143 9.04 -10.05 -4.84
N PRO A 144 8.04 -9.97 -3.94
CA PRO A 144 7.12 -8.85 -3.90
C PRO A 144 7.84 -7.55 -3.53
N THR A 145 7.43 -6.44 -4.14
CA THR A 145 8.15 -5.15 -3.99
C THR A 145 7.40 -4.12 -3.14
N HIS A 146 6.09 -4.27 -3.02
CA HIS A 146 5.21 -3.36 -2.30
C HIS A 146 4.23 -4.17 -1.45
N GLU A 147 4.55 -4.35 -0.18
CA GLU A 147 3.65 -5.02 0.76
C GLU A 147 2.44 -4.14 1.04
N HIS A 148 1.25 -4.76 1.13
CA HIS A 148 0.05 -4.07 1.58
C HIS A 148 0.28 -3.63 3.03
N PRO A 149 0.19 -2.34 3.38
CA PRO A 149 0.58 -1.86 4.73
C PRO A 149 -0.25 -2.45 5.87
N ARG A 150 -1.45 -2.95 5.55
CA ARG A 150 -2.36 -3.67 6.44
C ARG A 150 -2.53 -5.16 6.07
N ALA A 151 -1.53 -5.78 5.43
CA ALA A 151 -1.64 -7.17 4.98
C ALA A 151 -2.03 -8.12 6.13
N SER A 152 -1.43 -7.93 7.32
CA SER A 152 -1.76 -8.72 8.51
C SER A 152 -3.23 -8.57 8.91
N GLU A 153 -3.73 -7.33 9.02
CA GLU A 153 -5.12 -7.06 9.40
C GLU A 153 -6.10 -7.63 8.36
N CYS A 154 -5.77 -7.50 7.08
CA CYS A 154 -6.55 -8.07 5.98
C CYS A 154 -6.64 -9.60 6.09
N LEU A 155 -5.52 -10.27 6.37
CA LEU A 155 -5.46 -11.73 6.54
C LEU A 155 -6.15 -12.19 7.83
N GLU A 156 -6.03 -11.45 8.92
CA GLU A 156 -6.72 -11.74 10.17
C GLU A 156 -8.25 -11.64 10.00
N ALA A 157 -8.73 -10.72 9.17
CA ALA A 157 -10.16 -10.54 8.91
C ALA A 157 -10.81 -11.70 8.12
N ILE A 158 -10.02 -12.47 7.37
CA ILE A 158 -10.47 -13.66 6.62
C ILE A 158 -9.96 -14.97 7.23
N GLY A 159 -9.23 -14.90 8.33
CA GLY A 159 -8.65 -16.06 8.99
C GLY A 159 -9.73 -16.90 9.70
N PRO A 160 -9.45 -18.19 9.94
CA PRO A 160 -10.34 -19.04 10.73
C PRO A 160 -10.44 -18.57 12.19
N ASP A 161 -11.64 -18.70 12.78
CA ASP A 161 -11.94 -18.41 14.20
C ASP A 161 -11.23 -19.36 15.19
#